data_AF-A0A1K2FV88-F1
#
_entry.id   AF-A0A1K2FV88-F1
#
_cell.length_a   1.000
_cell.length_b   1.000
_cell.length_c   1.000
_cell.angle_alpha   90.00
_cell.angle_beta   90.00
_cell.angle_gamma   90.00
#
_symmetry.space_group_name_H-M   'P 1'
#
loop_
_entity.id
_entity.type
_entity.pdbx_description
1 polymer ?
#
loop_
_entity_poly.entity_id
_entity_poly.type
_entity_poly.pdbx_seq_one_letter_code
_entity_poly.pdbx_strand_id
1 'polypeptide(L)'
;MPPPRDDEEVVLVDSRLDRWQEVFNGLGTDIRTVVCGHTHMPFVRLAHGRLVVNPGSVGMPYGRTGAHWVLLGPGVELRTTHFDLQAAATQLSRDSSYPGISEWADYFLHARATDADALAAFAPRDGRDHRP
;
A
#
# COMPACT_ATOMS: atom_id res chain seq x y z
N MET A 1 1.15 5.62 -5.56
CA MET A 1 2.34 5.42 -6.41
C MET A 1 2.39 3.96 -6.83
N PRO A 2 2.43 3.65 -8.12
CA PRO A 2 2.68 2.30 -8.64
C PRO A 2 4.14 1.87 -8.40
N PRO A 3 4.50 0.57 -8.48
CA PRO A 3 5.90 0.15 -8.41
C PRO A 3 6.69 0.66 -9.64
N PRO A 4 8.04 0.64 -9.58
CA PRO A 4 8.87 1.43 -10.50
C PRO A 4 8.84 1.01 -11.98
N ARG A 5 8.26 -0.14 -12.33
CA ARG A 5 8.29 -0.69 -13.70
C ARG A 5 6.94 -0.72 -14.40
N ASP A 6 5.85 -0.99 -13.69
CA ASP A 6 4.51 -1.21 -14.26
C ASP A 6 3.43 -0.93 -13.22
N ASP A 7 2.36 -0.23 -13.60
CA ASP A 7 1.26 0.13 -12.71
C ASP A 7 0.39 -1.06 -12.29
N GLU A 8 0.48 -2.18 -13.00
CA GLU A 8 -0.21 -3.44 -12.69
C GLU A 8 0.65 -4.42 -11.87
N GLU A 9 1.96 -4.17 -11.73
CA GLU A 9 2.82 -5.00 -10.90
C GLU A 9 2.41 -4.87 -9.43
N VAL A 10 2.20 -6.01 -8.78
CA VAL A 10 1.92 -6.05 -7.34
C VAL A 10 3.11 -6.65 -6.61
N VAL A 11 3.52 -5.96 -5.55
CA VAL A 11 4.51 -6.41 -4.58
C VAL A 11 3.96 -6.25 -3.17
N LEU A 12 4.09 -7.30 -2.37
CA LEU A 12 3.61 -7.38 -1.01
C LEU A 12 4.78 -7.46 -0.05
N VAL A 13 4.53 -7.13 1.23
CA VAL A 13 5.54 -7.22 2.28
C VAL A 13 6.13 -8.63 2.40
N ASP A 14 5.41 -9.67 1.99
CA ASP A 14 5.81 -11.08 2.03
C ASP A 14 6.22 -11.65 0.66
N SER A 15 6.23 -10.87 -0.42
CA SER A 15 6.63 -11.36 -1.75
C SER A 15 8.03 -11.99 -1.72
N ARG A 16 8.24 -13.03 -2.54
CA ARG A 16 9.51 -13.77 -2.58
C ARG A 16 10.66 -12.87 -3.02
N LEU A 17 11.89 -13.17 -2.59
CA LEU A 17 13.08 -12.41 -3.01
C LEU A 17 13.25 -12.41 -4.54
N ASP A 18 12.92 -13.50 -5.22
CA ASP A 18 12.97 -13.57 -6.69
C ASP A 18 12.03 -12.54 -7.34
N ARG A 19 10.82 -12.36 -6.77
CA ARG A 19 9.89 -11.32 -7.23
C ARG A 19 10.45 -9.91 -7.04
N TRP A 20 11.11 -9.67 -5.91
CA TRP A 20 11.80 -8.39 -5.70
C TRP A 20 12.95 -8.19 -6.69
N GLN A 21 13.65 -9.25 -7.08
CA GLN A 21 14.70 -9.17 -8.10
C GLN A 21 14.13 -8.78 -9.46
N GLU A 22 12.98 -9.34 -9.84
CA GLU A 22 12.25 -8.97 -11.06
C GLU A 22 11.87 -7.48 -11.05
N VAL A 23 11.27 -7.02 -9.95
CA VAL A 23 10.82 -5.63 -9.77
C VAL A 23 12.01 -4.65 -9.79
N PHE A 24 13.16 -5.07 -9.27
CA PHE A 24 14.37 -4.25 -9.31
C PHE A 24 15.16 -4.34 -10.61
N ASN A 25 14.79 -5.22 -11.52
CA ASN A 25 15.52 -5.37 -12.78
C ASN A 25 15.49 -4.03 -13.55
N GLY A 26 16.64 -3.59 -14.04
CA GLY A 26 16.80 -2.28 -14.69
C GLY A 26 17.00 -1.09 -13.75
N LEU A 27 16.87 -1.25 -12.43
CA LEU A 27 17.23 -0.20 -11.47
C LEU A 27 18.75 -0.09 -11.34
N GLY A 28 19.25 1.15 -11.25
CA GLY A 28 20.65 1.44 -10.94
C GLY A 28 21.12 0.74 -9.65
N THR A 29 22.38 0.33 -9.63
CA THR A 29 23.00 -0.33 -8.47
C THR A 29 23.23 0.63 -7.29
N ASP A 30 23.26 1.93 -7.57
CA ASP A 30 23.35 3.03 -6.62
C ASP A 30 22.03 3.32 -5.91
N ILE A 31 20.89 2.85 -6.43
CA ILE A 31 19.59 3.01 -5.80
C ILE A 31 19.51 2.11 -4.55
N ARG A 32 19.49 2.75 -3.37
CA ARG A 32 19.42 2.07 -2.06
C ARG A 32 18.03 2.04 -1.44
N THR A 33 17.12 2.93 -1.86
CA THR A 33 15.76 3.03 -1.33
C THR A 33 14.74 3.08 -2.47
N VAL A 34 13.70 2.26 -2.38
CA VAL A 34 12.59 2.18 -3.34
C VAL A 34 11.29 2.46 -2.60
N VAL A 35 10.58 3.50 -3.00
CA VAL A 35 9.23 3.78 -2.51
C VAL A 35 8.25 3.16 -3.50
N CYS A 36 7.29 2.40 -2.98
CA CYS A 36 6.22 1.77 -3.75
C CYS A 36 4.87 2.08 -3.09
N GLY A 37 3.77 1.65 -3.71
CA GLY A 37 2.42 1.83 -3.18
C GLY A 37 1.49 0.74 -3.69
N HIS A 38 0.32 1.14 -4.21
CA HIS A 38 -0.70 0.28 -4.82
C HIS A 38 -1.44 -0.65 -3.84
N THR A 39 -0.77 -1.25 -2.86
CA THR A 39 -1.37 -2.23 -1.93
C THR A 39 -1.92 -1.63 -0.65
N HIS A 40 -1.67 -0.34 -0.41
CA HIS A 40 -2.21 0.47 0.71
C HIS A 40 -1.84 0.01 2.14
N MET A 41 -1.11 -1.08 2.29
CA MET A 41 -0.57 -1.56 3.56
C MET A 41 0.81 -0.93 3.82
N PRO A 42 1.00 -0.18 4.91
CA PRO A 42 2.29 0.44 5.20
C PRO A 42 3.33 -0.62 5.63
N PHE A 43 4.51 -0.62 5.02
CA PHE A 43 5.61 -1.49 5.42
C PHE A 43 6.99 -0.91 5.09
N VAL A 44 8.01 -1.45 5.78
CA VAL A 44 9.43 -1.25 5.45
C VAL A 44 10.08 -2.63 5.36
N ARG A 45 10.79 -2.91 4.27
CA ARG A 45 11.43 -4.21 4.02
C ARG A 45 12.82 -4.05 3.44
N LEU A 46 13.75 -4.89 3.86
CA LEU A 46 15.03 -5.06 3.15
C LEU A 46 14.90 -6.19 2.12
N ALA A 47 15.22 -5.91 0.86
CA ALA A 47 15.28 -6.90 -0.21
C ALA A 47 16.47 -6.60 -1.13
N HIS A 48 17.33 -7.61 -1.38
CA HIS A 48 18.54 -7.46 -2.21
C HIS A 48 19.40 -6.24 -1.82
N GLY A 49 19.52 -5.98 -0.52
CA GLY A 49 20.27 -4.86 0.03
C GLY A 49 19.63 -3.48 -0.19
N ARG A 50 18.42 -3.39 -0.74
CA ARG A 50 17.64 -2.15 -0.92
C ARG A 50 16.52 -2.05 0.12
N LEU A 51 16.31 -0.85 0.63
CA LEU A 51 15.21 -0.53 1.53
C LEU A 51 13.95 -0.25 0.70
N VAL A 52 12.95 -1.10 0.84
CA VAL A 52 11.64 -0.93 0.21
C VAL A 52 10.67 -0.35 1.22
N VAL A 53 9.97 0.71 0.81
CA VAL A 53 9.01 1.43 1.64
C VAL A 53 7.68 1.48 0.92
N ASN A 54 6.62 1.05 1.59
CA ASN A 54 5.26 1.37 1.22
C ASN A 54 4.68 2.27 2.30
N PRO A 55 4.28 3.52 1.99
CA PRO A 55 3.74 4.45 2.98
C PRO A 55 2.31 4.09 3.41
N GLY A 56 1.66 3.14 2.74
CA GLY A 56 0.24 2.86 2.90
C GLY A 56 -0.63 3.80 2.08
N SER A 57 -1.86 4.03 2.54
CA SER A 57 -2.82 4.92 1.88
C SER A 57 -3.41 5.94 2.85
N VAL A 58 -3.60 7.16 2.34
CA VAL A 58 -4.24 8.26 3.07
C VAL A 58 -5.76 8.07 3.12
N GLY A 59 -6.38 7.67 2.00
CA GLY A 59 -7.84 7.60 1.86
C GLY A 59 -8.43 6.19 1.77
N MET A 60 -7.59 5.19 1.54
CA MET A 60 -8.01 3.78 1.42
C MET A 60 -7.11 2.85 2.25
N PRO A 61 -6.99 3.05 3.57
CA PRO A 61 -6.10 2.25 4.40
C PRO A 61 -6.60 0.80 4.58
N TYR A 62 -5.67 -0.15 4.61
CA TYR A 62 -5.91 -1.53 5.06
C TYR A 62 -5.19 -1.80 6.38
N GLY A 63 -5.75 -2.68 7.20
CA GLY A 63 -5.18 -3.11 8.47
C GLY A 63 -5.50 -2.21 9.67
N ARG A 64 -5.36 -0.88 9.54
CA ARG A 64 -5.73 0.06 10.61
C ARG A 64 -6.21 1.41 10.08
N THR A 65 -7.07 2.08 10.83
CA THR A 65 -7.63 3.40 10.49
C THR A 65 -6.61 4.53 10.52
N GLY A 66 -6.92 5.61 9.81
CA GLY A 66 -6.12 6.84 9.74
C GLY A 66 -5.40 6.99 8.40
N ALA A 67 -4.93 8.22 8.13
CA ALA A 67 -4.18 8.52 6.93
C ALA A 67 -2.73 8.06 7.11
N HIS A 68 -2.30 7.04 6.38
CA HIS A 68 -0.93 6.53 6.45
C HIS A 68 -0.01 7.25 5.49
N TRP A 69 1.20 7.55 5.97
CA TRP A 69 2.26 8.20 5.22
C TRP A 69 3.62 7.82 5.81
N VAL A 70 4.69 8.26 5.15
CA VAL A 70 6.06 7.99 5.60
C VAL A 70 6.88 9.26 5.65
N LEU A 71 7.69 9.41 6.71
CA LEU A 71 8.74 10.42 6.77
C LEU A 71 10.06 9.76 6.38
N LEU A 72 10.70 10.29 5.33
CA LEU A 72 12.02 9.86 4.87
C LEU A 72 13.07 10.88 5.32
N GLY A 73 14.09 10.40 6.03
CA GLY A 73 15.21 11.19 6.51
C GLY A 73 16.44 10.31 6.71
N PRO A 74 17.21 10.46 7.81
CA PRO A 74 18.27 9.51 8.16
C PRO A 74 17.79 8.06 8.33
N GLY A 75 16.48 7.88 8.54
CA GLY A 75 15.79 6.60 8.56
C GLY A 75 14.43 6.69 7.89
N VAL A 76 13.59 5.68 8.16
CA VAL A 76 12.23 5.59 7.65
C VAL A 76 11.27 5.48 8.83
N GLU A 77 10.31 6.40 8.90
CA GLU A 77 9.28 6.41 9.93
C GLU A 77 7.90 6.29 9.30
N LEU A 78 7.22 5.17 9.54
CA LEU A 78 5.81 5.01 9.18
C LEU A 78 4.96 5.84 10.15
N ARG A 79 4.13 6.73 9.60
CA ARG A 79 3.33 7.69 10.34
C ARG A 79 1.85 7.52 9.99
N THR A 80 1.00 7.89 10.95
CA THR A 80 -0.45 7.89 10.77
C THR A 80 -1.00 9.20 11.32
N THR A 81 -1.84 9.87 10.54
CA THR A 81 -2.60 11.04 11.00
C THR A 81 -4.06 10.64 11.18
N HIS A 82 -4.57 10.80 12.41
CA HIS A 82 -5.98 10.59 12.69
C HIS A 82 -6.81 11.82 12.30
N PHE A 83 -8.02 11.58 11.82
CA PHE A 83 -9.00 12.59 11.48
C PHE A 83 -10.40 12.07 11.83
N ASP A 84 -11.39 12.95 11.84
CA ASP A 84 -12.77 12.57 12.11
C ASP A 84 -13.34 11.77 10.95
N LEU A 85 -13.39 10.44 11.12
CA LEU A 85 -13.86 9.50 10.10
C LEU A 85 -15.35 9.72 9.77
N GLN A 86 -16.17 10.09 10.76
CA GLN A 86 -17.60 10.31 10.56
C GLN A 86 -17.86 11.60 9.79
N ALA A 87 -17.16 12.67 10.15
CA ALA A 87 -17.23 13.92 9.41
C ALA A 87 -16.74 13.73 7.96
N ALA A 88 -15.65 13.00 7.76
CA ALA A 88 -15.12 12.68 6.43
C ALA A 88 -16.10 11.84 5.59
N ALA A 89 -16.68 10.78 6.16
CA ALA A 89 -17.66 9.95 5.46
C ALA A 89 -18.95 10.74 5.11
N THR A 90 -19.40 11.60 6.02
CA THR A 90 -20.54 12.51 5.79
C THR A 90 -20.24 13.51 4.69
N GLN A 91 -19.03 14.07 4.66
CA GLN A 91 -18.61 14.98 3.60
C GLN A 91 -18.56 14.28 2.25
N LEU A 92 -17.91 13.11 2.17
CA LEU A 92 -17.84 12.31 0.94
C LEU A 92 -19.23 11.96 0.40
N SER A 93 -20.16 11.57 1.28
CA SER A 93 -21.53 11.23 0.90
C SER A 93 -22.34 12.42 0.37
N ARG A 94 -22.00 13.64 0.78
CA ARG A 94 -22.67 14.87 0.29
C ARG A 94 -22.05 15.40 -1.00
N ASP A 95 -20.73 15.37 -1.08
CA ASP A 95 -19.97 16.17 -2.06
C ASP A 95 -19.53 15.34 -3.27
N SER A 96 -19.48 14.01 -3.17
CA SER A 96 -19.04 13.12 -4.25
C SER A 96 -20.21 12.61 -5.10
N SER A 97 -20.01 12.59 -6.42
CA SER A 97 -20.94 11.96 -7.37
C SER A 97 -20.65 10.48 -7.64
N TYR A 98 -19.65 9.90 -6.98
CA TYR A 98 -19.28 8.50 -7.19
C TYR A 98 -20.40 7.55 -6.73
N PRO A 99 -20.91 6.66 -7.60
CA PRO A 99 -21.91 5.68 -7.20
C PRO A 99 -21.40 4.80 -6.05
N GLY A 100 -22.18 4.67 -4.98
CA GLY A 100 -21.80 3.88 -3.81
C GLY A 100 -20.79 4.56 -2.88
N ILE A 101 -20.56 5.88 -3.01
CA ILE A 101 -19.57 6.58 -2.18
C ILE A 101 -19.76 6.39 -0.68
N SER A 102 -21.00 6.29 -0.18
CA SER A 102 -21.25 6.08 1.25
C SER A 102 -20.74 4.73 1.74
N GLU A 103 -20.97 3.66 0.97
CA GLU A 103 -20.45 2.32 1.28
C GLU A 103 -18.92 2.29 1.16
N TRP A 104 -18.39 2.90 0.08
CA TRP A 104 -16.95 3.05 -0.11
C TRP A 104 -16.29 3.77 1.07
N ALA A 105 -16.88 4.88 1.52
CA ALA A 105 -16.35 5.68 2.63
C ALA A 105 -16.40 4.91 3.95
N ASP A 106 -17.50 4.23 4.26
CA ASP A 106 -17.57 3.38 5.45
C ASP A 106 -16.51 2.28 5.39
N TYR A 107 -16.39 1.58 4.26
CA TYR A 107 -15.47 0.47 4.11
C TYR A 107 -14.01 0.89 4.30
N PHE A 108 -13.59 1.92 3.57
CA PHE A 108 -12.19 2.33 3.53
C PHE A 108 -11.77 3.19 4.72
N LEU A 109 -12.57 4.18 5.12
CA LEU A 109 -12.17 5.07 6.21
C LEU A 109 -12.14 4.34 7.56
N HIS A 110 -13.00 3.33 7.75
CA HIS A 110 -12.96 2.46 8.92
C HIS A 110 -12.00 1.28 8.79
N ALA A 111 -11.21 1.19 7.72
CA ALA A 111 -10.24 0.13 7.47
C ALA A 111 -10.84 -1.27 7.71
N ARG A 112 -12.02 -1.54 7.14
CA ARG A 112 -12.77 -2.79 7.38
C ARG A 112 -12.01 -4.03 6.90
N ALA A 113 -11.21 -3.89 5.84
CA ALA A 113 -10.26 -4.91 5.42
C ALA A 113 -9.00 -4.87 6.27
N THR A 114 -8.63 -6.03 6.81
CA THR A 114 -7.35 -6.21 7.49
C THR A 114 -6.19 -6.23 6.50
N ASP A 115 -4.96 -6.13 7.00
CA ASP A 115 -3.76 -6.38 6.20
C ASP A 115 -3.73 -7.82 5.67
N ALA A 116 -4.20 -8.79 6.44
CA ALA A 116 -4.34 -10.17 5.97
C ALA A 116 -5.33 -10.31 4.80
N ASP A 117 -6.49 -9.65 4.87
CA ASP A 117 -7.48 -9.66 3.79
C ASP A 117 -6.91 -9.03 2.51
N ALA A 118 -6.23 -7.89 2.67
CA ALA A 118 -5.56 -7.22 1.56
C ALA A 118 -4.43 -8.08 0.97
N LEU A 119 -3.57 -8.68 1.80
CA LEU A 119 -2.54 -9.62 1.36
C LEU A 119 -3.15 -10.78 0.56
N ALA A 120 -4.20 -11.41 1.06
CA ALA A 120 -4.87 -12.51 0.37
C ALA A 120 -5.47 -12.07 -0.97
N ALA A 121 -6.08 -10.87 -1.03
CA ALA A 121 -6.64 -10.33 -2.27
C ALA A 121 -5.57 -9.97 -3.32
N PHE A 122 -4.41 -9.48 -2.88
CA PHE A 122 -3.32 -9.07 -3.76
C PHE A 122 -2.34 -10.21 -4.10
N ALA A 123 -2.24 -11.25 -3.29
CA ALA A 123 -1.27 -12.34 -3.46
C ALA A 123 -1.31 -13.01 -4.84
N PRO A 124 -2.47 -13.27 -5.47
CA PRO A 124 -2.50 -13.84 -6.82
C PRO A 124 -1.80 -12.98 -7.90
N ARG A 125 -1.58 -11.69 -7.62
CA ARG A 125 -0.96 -10.72 -8.54
C ARG A 125 0.53 -10.51 -8.28
N ASP A 126 1.09 -11.14 -7.24
CA ASP A 126 2.48 -10.95 -6.83
C ASP A 126 3.47 -11.92 -7.50
N GLY A 127 3.02 -12.64 -8.54
CA GLY A 127 3.85 -13.55 -9.33
C GLY A 127 4.10 -14.92 -8.68
N ARG A 128 3.36 -15.27 -7.62
CA ARG A 128 3.27 -16.67 -7.16
C ARG A 128 2.33 -17.44 -8.10
N ASP A 129 2.87 -18.43 -8.81
CA ASP A 129 2.04 -19.42 -9.50
C ASP A 129 1.15 -20.12 -8.47
N HIS A 130 -0.16 -20.10 -8.71
CA HIS A 130 -1.11 -20.91 -7.94
C HIS A 130 -1.02 -22.35 -8.44
N ARG A 131 0.11 -23.01 -8.16
CA ARG A 131 0.26 -24.44 -8.43
C ARG A 131 0.02 -25.19 -7.12
N PRO A 132 -1.04 -26.02 -7.04
CA PRO A 132 -1.30 -26.85 -5.86
C PRO A 132 -0.17 -27.86 -5.64
#